data_AF-A0A354P356-F1
#
_entry.id   AF-A0A354P356-F1
#
_cell.length_a   1.000
_cell.length_b   1.000
_cell.length_c   1.000
_cell.angle_alpha   90.00
_cell.angle_beta   90.00
_cell.angle_gamma   90.00
#
_symmetry.space_group_name_H-M   'P 1'
#
loop_
_entity.id
_entity.type
_entity.pdbx_description
1 polymer ?
#
loop_
_entity_poly.entity_id
_entity_poly.type
_entity_poly.pdbx_seq_one_letter_code
_entity_poly.pdbx_strand_id
1 'polypeptide(L)'
;MKRLKSRIDALERGRSSGELTRAEQMLLVSILGRRDSLFWPWRWQIGRQPPMAEIMARQRDYLAGVVGITVKADGRGDWKNAHEMRQRLIASGMIAARHSGGQVQSVFPSPLGEATARALVGSRLRTFREAFRMLAMLILRSKQTECTTVCESVLFDIACVGCPSDWDHMTENMLPLLTAGLVECHSDTQGRACYSHKVGSVPDPEAVELQVSPDPDFDDHYIAAFDDARASLEACEPRDPHEVYIPLPATGWGWSSPANEEVSNEEI
;
A
#
# COMPACT_ATOMS: atom_id res chain seq x y z
N MET A 1 -25.82 -3.33 -16.81
CA MET A 1 -24.78 -2.32 -17.13
C MET A 1 -25.26 -0.87 -16.99
N LYS A 2 -26.42 -0.45 -17.55
CA LYS A 2 -26.90 0.96 -17.48
C LYS A 2 -26.96 1.55 -16.05
N ARG A 3 -27.38 0.75 -15.06
CA ARG A 3 -27.50 1.16 -13.63
C ARG A 3 -26.17 1.42 -12.93
N LEU A 4 -25.11 0.73 -13.34
CA LEU A 4 -23.76 0.90 -12.78
C LEU A 4 -23.12 2.16 -13.37
N LYS A 5 -23.27 2.33 -14.69
CA LYS A 5 -22.80 3.52 -15.41
C LYS A 5 -23.49 4.80 -14.91
N SER A 6 -24.81 4.76 -14.71
CA SER A 6 -25.55 5.90 -14.14
C SER A 6 -25.17 6.24 -12.69
N ARG A 7 -24.71 5.25 -11.89
CA ARG A 7 -24.19 5.49 -10.53
C ARG A 7 -22.79 6.10 -10.57
N ILE A 8 -21.93 5.62 -11.46
CA ILE A 8 -20.60 6.19 -11.69
C ILE A 8 -20.74 7.63 -12.21
N ASP A 9 -21.59 7.87 -13.21
CA ASP A 9 -21.86 9.20 -13.75
C ASP A 9 -22.51 10.14 -12.70
N ALA A 10 -23.23 9.61 -11.71
CA ALA A 10 -23.79 10.41 -10.62
C ALA A 10 -22.74 10.75 -9.56
N LEU A 11 -21.79 9.86 -9.30
CA LEU A 11 -20.64 10.10 -8.42
C LEU A 11 -19.64 11.07 -9.08
N GLU A 12 -19.42 10.95 -10.39
CA GLU A 12 -18.56 11.87 -11.16
C GLU A 12 -19.18 13.26 -11.30
N ARG A 13 -20.51 13.37 -11.39
CA ARG A 13 -21.24 14.65 -11.34
C ARG A 13 -21.33 15.24 -9.92
N GLY A 14 -21.06 14.44 -8.89
CA GLY A 14 -20.91 14.85 -7.49
C GLY A 14 -19.52 15.39 -7.15
N ARG A 15 -18.69 15.74 -8.14
CA ARG A 15 -17.39 16.44 -8.02
C ARG A 15 -17.47 17.85 -7.40
N SER A 16 -18.46 18.12 -6.56
CA SER A 16 -18.30 19.11 -5.50
C SER A 16 -17.24 18.56 -4.55
N SER A 17 -16.11 19.26 -4.50
CA SER A 17 -15.03 19.12 -3.52
C SER A 17 -15.55 19.20 -2.08
N GLY A 18 -16.28 18.18 -1.64
CA GLY A 18 -16.63 18.01 -0.24
C GLY A 18 -15.36 17.68 0.51
N GLU A 19 -15.06 18.45 1.56
CA GLU A 19 -13.98 18.13 2.47
C GLU A 19 -14.14 16.69 2.97
N LEU A 20 -13.05 15.93 2.96
CA LEU A 20 -13.04 14.58 3.49
C LEU A 20 -13.42 14.62 4.97
N THR A 21 -14.32 13.74 5.39
CA THR A 21 -14.62 13.55 6.80
C THR A 21 -13.40 13.00 7.54
N ARG A 22 -13.31 13.21 8.86
CA ARG A 22 -12.20 12.70 9.69
C ARG A 22 -11.99 11.18 9.51
N ALA A 23 -13.06 10.40 9.42
CA ALA A 23 -12.98 8.96 9.18
C ALA A 23 -12.37 8.60 7.81
N GLU A 24 -12.69 9.37 6.76
CA GLU A 24 -12.09 9.19 5.43
C GLU A 24 -10.61 9.59 5.42
N GLN A 25 -10.26 10.66 6.13
CA GLN A 25 -8.87 11.09 6.33
C GLN A 25 -8.07 10.01 7.08
N MET A 26 -8.61 9.45 8.16
CA MET A 26 -7.99 8.34 8.89
C MET A 26 -7.79 7.11 8.00
N LEU A 27 -8.80 6.73 7.22
CA LEU A 27 -8.67 5.62 6.27
C LEU A 27 -7.56 5.89 5.23
N LEU A 28 -7.50 7.11 4.69
CA LEU A 28 -6.46 7.51 3.75
C LEU A 28 -5.05 7.41 4.37
N VAL A 29 -4.90 7.87 5.61
CA VAL A 29 -3.65 7.75 6.39
C VAL A 29 -3.30 6.29 6.69
N SER A 30 -4.28 5.44 7.01
CA SER A 30 -4.06 4.00 7.20
C SER A 30 -3.57 3.32 5.92
N ILE A 31 -4.13 3.69 4.76
CA ILE A 31 -3.67 3.19 3.46
C ILE A 31 -2.22 3.62 3.20
N LEU A 32 -1.85 4.86 3.56
CA LEU A 32 -0.47 5.35 3.46
C LEU A 32 0.47 4.50 4.34
N GLY A 33 0.16 4.30 5.62
CA GLY A 33 0.98 3.51 6.55
C GLY A 33 1.21 2.08 6.07
N ARG A 34 0.15 1.41 5.60
CA ARG A 34 0.22 0.05 5.02
C ARG A 34 1.06 -0.03 3.74
N ARG A 35 1.04 1.04 2.93
CA ARG A 35 1.86 1.12 1.72
C ARG A 35 3.32 1.34 2.09
N ASP A 36 3.59 2.32 2.95
CA ASP A 36 4.94 2.70 3.30
C ASP A 36 5.66 1.55 4.05
N SER A 37 4.93 0.72 4.83
CA SER A 37 5.50 -0.48 5.44
C SER A 37 5.90 -1.57 4.44
N LEU A 38 5.21 -1.69 3.30
CA LEU A 38 5.57 -2.63 2.24
C LEU A 38 6.93 -2.28 1.61
N PHE A 39 7.25 -0.99 1.52
CA PHE A 39 8.49 -0.48 0.92
C PHE A 39 9.58 -0.14 1.94
N TRP A 40 9.30 -0.35 3.24
CA TRP A 40 10.28 -0.10 4.28
C TRP A 40 11.48 -1.05 4.14
N PRO A 41 12.73 -0.56 4.24
CA PRO A 41 13.93 -1.39 4.23
C PRO A 41 13.95 -2.34 5.42
N TRP A 42 14.12 -3.63 5.13
CA TRP A 42 14.25 -4.67 6.14
C TRP A 42 15.69 -4.70 6.64
N ARG A 43 15.96 -3.91 7.68
CA ARG A 43 17.26 -3.83 8.37
C ARG A 43 17.39 -5.05 9.28
N TRP A 44 18.17 -6.04 8.88
CA TRP A 44 18.25 -7.31 9.59
C TRP A 44 19.57 -7.44 10.33
N GLN A 45 19.49 -7.84 11.60
CA GLN A 45 20.59 -8.41 12.36
C GLN A 45 20.47 -9.94 12.30
N ILE A 46 21.59 -10.64 12.33
CA ILE A 46 21.70 -12.10 12.16
C ILE A 46 20.65 -12.84 13.03
N GLY A 47 19.83 -13.72 12.43
CA GLY A 47 19.02 -14.72 13.18
C GLY A 47 17.53 -14.82 12.83
N ARG A 48 16.91 -13.79 12.22
CA ARG A 48 15.52 -13.89 11.73
C ARG A 48 15.37 -13.05 10.46
N GLN A 49 15.25 -13.73 9.32
CA GLN A 49 15.00 -13.06 8.05
C GLN A 49 13.49 -13.06 7.79
N PRO A 50 12.86 -11.91 7.49
CA PRO A 50 11.49 -11.90 7.00
C PRO A 50 11.41 -12.63 5.65
N PRO A 51 10.22 -13.02 5.18
CA PRO A 51 10.00 -13.66 3.88
C PRO A 51 10.32 -12.69 2.72
N MET A 52 11.61 -12.42 2.49
CA MET A 52 12.08 -11.35 1.60
C MET A 52 11.66 -11.58 0.15
N ALA A 53 11.61 -12.83 -0.31
CA ALA A 53 11.18 -13.15 -1.67
C ALA A 53 9.71 -12.76 -1.89
N GLU A 54 8.85 -13.04 -0.92
CA GLU A 54 7.42 -12.71 -0.92
C GLU A 54 7.21 -11.21 -0.82
N ILE A 55 7.97 -10.53 0.03
CA ILE A 55 7.92 -9.07 0.19
C ILE A 55 8.32 -8.40 -1.13
N MET A 56 9.43 -8.81 -1.74
CA MET A 56 9.88 -8.28 -3.03
C MET A 56 8.88 -8.61 -4.15
N ALA A 57 8.23 -9.77 -4.13
CA ALA A 57 7.15 -10.10 -5.06
C ALA A 57 5.96 -9.14 -4.90
N ARG A 58 5.52 -8.87 -3.66
CA ARG A 58 4.44 -7.91 -3.38
C ARG A 58 4.80 -6.49 -3.78
N GLN A 59 6.03 -6.04 -3.55
CA GLN A 59 6.52 -4.73 -4.01
C GLN A 59 6.45 -4.63 -5.53
N ARG A 60 6.91 -5.66 -6.26
CA ARG A 60 6.83 -5.71 -7.73
C ARG A 60 5.37 -5.69 -8.22
N ASP A 61 4.50 -6.51 -7.62
CA ASP A 61 3.08 -6.54 -7.96
C ASP A 61 2.39 -5.20 -7.70
N TYR A 62 2.78 -4.51 -6.62
CA TYR A 62 2.28 -3.17 -6.32
C TYR A 62 2.71 -2.15 -7.37
N LEU A 63 4.02 -2.07 -7.66
CA LEU A 63 4.56 -1.13 -8.65
C LEU A 63 4.04 -1.41 -10.07
N ALA A 64 3.72 -2.67 -10.39
CA ALA A 64 3.12 -3.06 -11.66
C ALA A 64 1.59 -2.80 -11.71
N GLY A 65 0.98 -2.29 -10.64
CA GLY A 65 -0.48 -2.09 -10.55
C GLY A 65 -1.29 -3.39 -10.49
N VAL A 66 -0.63 -4.52 -10.21
CA VAL A 66 -1.25 -5.84 -10.14
C VAL A 66 -2.04 -6.00 -8.85
N VAL A 67 -1.42 -5.68 -7.70
CA VAL A 67 -2.02 -5.81 -6.38
C VAL A 67 -1.71 -4.57 -5.53
N GLY A 68 -2.75 -3.84 -5.11
CA GLY A 68 -2.60 -2.68 -4.23
C GLY A 68 -2.71 -3.02 -2.75
N ILE A 69 -3.03 -2.01 -1.94
CA ILE A 69 -3.29 -2.18 -0.51
C ILE A 69 -4.68 -2.77 -0.30
N THR A 70 -4.76 -3.84 0.50
CA THR A 70 -6.04 -4.42 0.90
C THR A 70 -6.58 -3.68 2.12
N VAL A 71 -7.78 -3.13 1.99
CA VAL A 71 -8.52 -2.49 3.08
C VAL A 71 -9.71 -3.37 3.44
N LYS A 72 -9.60 -4.10 4.55
CA LYS A 72 -10.70 -4.91 5.09
C LYS A 72 -11.65 -4.02 5.91
N ALA A 73 -12.88 -4.48 6.10
CA ALA A 73 -13.75 -3.89 7.12
C ALA A 73 -13.37 -4.48 8.49
N ASP A 74 -13.49 -3.68 9.55
CA ASP A 74 -13.12 -4.09 10.91
C ASP A 74 -14.06 -5.19 11.46
N GLY A 75 -15.26 -5.32 10.89
CA GLY A 75 -16.22 -6.35 11.25
C GLY A 75 -17.17 -6.71 10.11
N ARG A 76 -17.85 -7.84 10.26
CA ARG A 76 -18.88 -8.32 9.31
C ARG A 76 -20.09 -7.39 9.23
N GLY A 77 -20.31 -6.54 10.23
CA GLY A 77 -21.39 -5.53 10.25
C GLY A 77 -21.05 -4.25 9.47
N ASP A 78 -19.77 -3.89 9.39
CA ASP A 78 -19.32 -2.57 8.93
C ASP A 78 -18.95 -2.52 7.45
N TRP A 79 -19.13 -3.63 6.73
CA TRP A 79 -18.71 -3.74 5.32
C TRP A 79 -19.36 -2.69 4.42
N LYS A 80 -20.61 -2.28 4.72
CA LYS A 80 -21.32 -1.23 3.97
C LYS A 80 -20.66 0.13 4.16
N ASN A 81 -20.45 0.54 5.41
CA ASN A 81 -19.80 1.79 5.76
C ASN A 81 -18.37 1.85 5.18
N ALA A 82 -17.61 0.76 5.33
CA ALA A 82 -16.27 0.65 4.77
C ALA A 82 -16.27 0.73 3.24
N HIS A 83 -17.27 0.13 2.58
CA HIS A 83 -17.42 0.24 1.13
C HIS A 83 -17.77 1.66 0.70
N GLU A 84 -18.69 2.33 1.39
CA GLU A 84 -19.09 3.71 1.11
C GLU A 84 -17.94 4.69 1.29
N MET A 85 -17.14 4.56 2.37
CA MET A 85 -15.94 5.38 2.57
C MET A 85 -14.93 5.19 1.42
N ARG A 86 -14.67 3.94 1.00
CA ARG A 86 -13.80 3.66 -0.16
C ARG A 86 -14.36 4.28 -1.44
N GLN A 87 -15.65 4.17 -1.69
CA GLN A 87 -16.27 4.78 -2.88
C GLN A 87 -16.16 6.31 -2.87
N ARG A 88 -16.28 6.95 -1.70
CA ARG A 88 -16.08 8.40 -1.56
C ARG A 88 -14.63 8.81 -1.82
N LEU A 89 -13.65 8.08 -1.27
CA LEU A 89 -12.23 8.32 -1.56
C LEU A 89 -11.86 8.10 -3.04
N ILE A 90 -12.51 7.14 -3.71
CA ILE A 90 -12.35 6.93 -5.16
C ILE A 90 -12.96 8.10 -5.94
N ALA A 91 -14.20 8.49 -5.60
CA ALA A 91 -14.91 9.57 -6.27
C ALA A 91 -14.21 10.94 -6.11
N SER A 92 -13.58 11.17 -4.96
CA SER A 92 -12.78 12.38 -4.69
C SER A 92 -11.38 12.34 -5.31
N GLY A 93 -11.00 11.24 -5.97
CA GLY A 93 -9.70 11.09 -6.62
C GLY A 93 -8.52 10.90 -5.67
N MET A 94 -8.77 10.59 -4.39
CA MET A 94 -7.73 10.36 -3.38
C MET A 94 -7.10 8.97 -3.53
N ILE A 95 -7.89 7.98 -3.96
CA ILE A 95 -7.38 6.63 -4.21
C ILE A 95 -7.87 6.12 -5.56
N ALA A 96 -7.03 5.37 -6.25
CA ALA A 96 -7.44 4.49 -7.34
C ALA A 96 -7.80 3.10 -6.77
N ALA A 97 -8.72 2.40 -7.41
CA ALA A 97 -9.14 1.07 -6.98
C ALA A 97 -9.05 0.06 -8.11
N ARG A 98 -8.61 -1.15 -7.77
CA ARG A 98 -8.69 -2.32 -8.64
C ARG A 98 -9.93 -3.13 -8.27
N HIS A 99 -10.73 -3.44 -9.28
CA HIS A 99 -11.99 -4.15 -9.11
C HIS A 99 -11.91 -5.57 -9.65
N SER A 100 -12.63 -6.49 -9.00
CA SER A 100 -12.95 -7.81 -9.55
C SER A 100 -14.37 -8.17 -9.15
N GLY A 101 -15.18 -8.67 -10.09
CA GLY A 101 -16.58 -9.00 -9.83
C GLY A 101 -17.42 -7.82 -9.31
N GLY A 102 -17.03 -6.57 -9.60
CA GLY A 102 -17.70 -5.37 -9.09
C GLY A 102 -17.33 -4.98 -7.65
N GLN A 103 -16.45 -5.73 -6.99
CA GLN A 103 -15.93 -5.40 -5.66
C GLN A 103 -14.54 -4.78 -5.74
N VAL A 104 -14.26 -3.82 -4.85
CA VAL A 104 -12.91 -3.25 -4.67
C VAL A 104 -12.04 -4.32 -4.02
N GLN A 105 -11.03 -4.81 -4.74
CA GLN A 105 -10.08 -5.80 -4.21
C GLN A 105 -8.91 -5.13 -3.50
N SER A 106 -8.37 -4.07 -4.11
CA SER A 106 -7.24 -3.34 -3.58
C SER A 106 -7.28 -1.88 -4.04
N VAL A 107 -6.55 -1.04 -3.30
CA VAL A 107 -6.51 0.41 -3.54
C VAL A 107 -5.08 0.92 -3.61
N PHE A 108 -4.90 2.02 -4.32
CA PHE A 108 -3.63 2.72 -4.48
C PHE A 108 -3.87 4.19 -4.14
N PRO A 109 -3.09 4.81 -3.24
CA PRO A 109 -3.09 6.26 -3.12
C PRO A 109 -2.82 6.89 -4.48
N SER A 110 -3.64 7.86 -4.89
CA SER A 110 -3.29 8.74 -6.00
C SER A 110 -2.19 9.71 -5.54
N PRO A 111 -1.51 10.42 -6.46
CA PRO A 111 -0.56 11.48 -6.06
C PRO A 111 -1.19 12.52 -5.13
N LEU A 112 -2.45 12.91 -5.39
CA LEU A 112 -3.21 13.81 -4.54
C LEU A 112 -3.52 13.19 -3.16
N GLY A 113 -3.96 11.94 -3.12
CA GLY A 113 -4.24 11.26 -1.85
C GLY A 113 -3.01 11.01 -1.01
N GLU A 114 -1.87 10.68 -1.64
CA GLU A 114 -0.59 10.59 -0.94
C GLU A 114 -0.16 11.93 -0.35
N ALA A 115 -0.19 13.00 -1.15
CA ALA A 115 0.15 14.34 -0.67
C ALA A 115 -0.75 14.73 0.51
N THR A 116 -2.05 14.42 0.42
CA THR A 116 -3.04 14.70 1.48
C THR A 116 -2.77 13.88 2.73
N ALA A 117 -2.55 12.57 2.61
CA ALA A 117 -2.24 11.70 3.73
C ALA A 117 -0.97 12.15 4.47
N ARG A 118 0.08 12.49 3.73
CA ARG A 118 1.35 12.96 4.30
C ARG A 118 1.18 14.31 4.99
N ALA A 119 0.42 15.24 4.40
CA ALA A 119 0.13 16.53 5.01
C ALA A 119 -0.69 16.40 6.32
N LEU A 120 -1.64 15.44 6.38
CA LEU A 120 -2.42 15.15 7.59
C LEU A 120 -1.54 14.62 8.74
N VAL A 121 -0.63 13.69 8.43
CA VAL A 121 0.35 13.16 9.41
C VAL A 121 1.34 14.25 9.84
N GLY A 122 1.60 15.22 8.97
CA GLY A 122 2.37 16.42 9.30
C GLY A 122 3.87 16.27 9.07
N SER A 123 4.66 17.05 9.83
CA SER A 123 6.09 17.29 9.55
C SER A 123 6.99 16.06 9.63
N ARG A 124 6.49 14.92 10.13
CA ARG A 124 7.23 13.66 10.15
C ARG A 124 7.48 13.13 8.74
N LEU A 125 6.45 13.13 7.91
CA LEU A 125 6.50 12.47 6.61
C LEU A 125 6.78 13.47 5.50
N ARG A 126 7.89 13.27 4.78
CA ARG A 126 8.18 14.07 3.59
C ARG A 126 7.19 13.79 2.48
N THR A 127 6.78 14.85 1.80
CA THR A 127 6.06 14.78 0.53
C THR A 127 6.98 14.29 -0.59
N PHE A 128 6.37 13.82 -1.69
CA PHE A 128 7.12 13.41 -2.89
C PHE A 128 8.03 14.52 -3.43
N ARG A 129 7.55 15.77 -3.41
CA ARG A 129 8.34 16.95 -3.83
C ARG A 129 9.58 17.16 -2.98
N GLU A 130 9.46 17.02 -1.66
CA GLU A 130 10.59 17.17 -0.74
C GLU A 130 11.59 16.03 -0.91
N ALA A 131 11.10 14.80 -1.12
CA ALA A 131 11.92 13.64 -1.39
C ALA A 131 12.62 13.71 -2.76
N PHE A 132 12.08 14.45 -3.73
CA PHE A 132 12.70 14.59 -5.05
C PHE A 132 14.14 15.13 -5.01
N ARG A 133 14.45 16.00 -4.04
CA ARG A 133 15.83 16.48 -3.82
C ARG A 133 16.76 15.33 -3.42
N MET A 134 16.26 14.34 -2.70
CA MET A 134 17.01 13.13 -2.35
C MET A 134 17.36 12.30 -3.58
N LEU A 135 16.47 12.22 -4.57
CA LEU A 135 16.75 11.52 -5.84
C LEU A 135 17.92 12.17 -6.58
N ALA A 136 17.94 13.51 -6.66
CA ALA A 136 19.05 14.24 -7.27
C ALA A 136 20.38 14.00 -6.52
N MET A 137 20.35 14.02 -5.19
CA MET A 137 21.53 13.72 -4.37
C MET A 137 22.00 12.28 -4.57
N LEU A 138 21.09 11.31 -4.62
CA LEU A 138 21.42 9.92 -4.89
C LEU A 138 22.13 9.75 -6.24
N ILE A 139 21.61 10.37 -7.30
CA ILE A 139 22.23 10.33 -8.64
C ILE A 139 23.62 10.99 -8.65
N LEU A 140 23.78 12.12 -7.95
CA LEU A 140 25.07 12.78 -7.84
C LEU A 140 26.08 11.91 -7.08
N ARG A 141 25.68 11.34 -5.94
CA ARG A 141 26.54 10.46 -5.13
C ARG A 141 26.93 9.20 -5.89
N SER A 142 25.99 8.56 -6.61
CA SER A 142 26.29 7.36 -7.40
C SER A 142 27.32 7.64 -8.49
N LYS A 143 27.29 8.83 -9.09
CA LYS A 143 28.31 9.25 -10.08
C LYS A 143 29.66 9.55 -9.43
N GLN A 144 29.66 10.20 -8.27
CA GLN A 144 30.89 10.55 -7.54
C GLN A 144 31.63 9.32 -7.00
N THR A 145 30.90 8.30 -6.56
CA THR A 145 31.48 7.07 -6.01
C THR A 145 31.75 6.00 -7.06
N GLU A 146 31.34 6.22 -8.31
CA GLU A 146 31.36 5.23 -9.39
C GLU A 146 30.59 3.93 -9.02
N CYS A 147 29.66 4.02 -8.07
CA CYS A 147 28.84 2.90 -7.61
C CYS A 147 27.38 3.09 -8.04
N THR A 148 26.76 2.03 -8.57
CA THR A 148 25.33 2.01 -8.90
C THR A 148 24.42 2.11 -7.67
N THR A 149 24.94 1.68 -6.53
CA THR A 149 24.27 1.70 -5.23
C THR A 149 25.00 2.65 -4.28
N VAL A 150 24.24 3.45 -3.54
CA VAL A 150 24.75 4.35 -2.50
C VAL A 150 24.10 3.99 -1.16
N CYS A 151 24.91 3.65 -0.16
CA CYS A 151 24.40 3.40 1.19
C CYS A 151 24.01 4.71 1.89
N GLU A 152 23.04 4.61 2.79
CA GLU A 152 22.45 5.75 3.49
C GLU A 152 23.50 6.60 4.23
N SER A 153 24.55 5.97 4.77
CA SER A 153 25.64 6.70 5.42
C SER A 153 26.36 7.68 4.47
N VAL A 154 26.50 7.30 3.21
CA VAL A 154 27.10 8.13 2.15
C VAL A 154 26.09 9.13 1.59
N LEU A 155 24.82 8.72 1.46
CA LEU A 155 23.77 9.57 0.93
C LEU A 155 23.46 10.75 1.86
N PHE A 156 23.39 10.49 3.16
CA PHE A 156 23.06 11.48 4.19
C PHE A 156 24.29 12.09 4.87
N ASP A 157 25.50 11.61 4.57
CA ASP A 157 26.75 12.05 5.19
C ASP A 157 26.73 11.89 6.73
N ILE A 158 26.19 10.76 7.19
CA ILE A 158 26.05 10.42 8.61
C ILE A 158 26.65 9.04 8.86
N ALA A 159 27.46 8.92 9.92
CA ALA A 159 28.00 7.64 10.34
C ALA A 159 26.89 6.75 10.93
N CYS A 160 26.46 5.74 10.19
CA CYS A 160 25.51 4.73 10.65
C CYS A 160 26.21 3.68 11.53
N VAL A 161 26.43 4.02 12.79
CA VAL A 161 27.03 3.15 13.82
C VAL A 161 26.05 2.97 14.97
N GLY A 162 25.80 1.73 15.40
CA GLY A 162 24.86 1.43 16.49
C GLY A 162 23.57 0.77 16.01
N CYS A 163 22.44 1.17 16.60
CA CYS A 163 21.15 0.53 16.34
C CYS A 163 20.56 1.02 15.01
N PRO A 164 20.21 0.13 14.06
CA PRO A 164 19.66 0.56 12.77
C PRO A 164 18.36 1.37 12.85
N SER A 165 17.58 1.23 13.93
CA SER A 165 16.36 2.00 14.17
C SER A 165 16.63 3.49 14.37
N ASP A 166 17.84 3.86 14.82
CA ASP A 166 18.21 5.27 15.03
C ASP A 166 18.26 6.04 13.70
N TRP A 167 18.32 5.32 12.57
CA TRP A 167 18.39 5.87 11.21
C TRP A 167 17.05 5.74 10.47
N ASP A 168 15.97 5.32 11.14
CA ASP A 168 14.65 5.17 10.52
C ASP A 168 14.14 6.49 9.91
N HIS A 169 14.40 7.62 10.57
CA HIS A 169 14.08 8.95 10.04
C HIS A 169 14.76 9.26 8.68
N MET A 170 15.92 8.65 8.38
CA MET A 170 16.58 8.78 7.09
C MET A 170 15.83 8.00 6.00
N THR A 171 15.33 6.82 6.37
CA THR A 171 14.49 5.98 5.51
C THR A 171 13.18 6.67 5.16
N GLU A 172 12.55 7.32 6.13
CA GLU A 172 11.28 8.04 5.92
C GLU A 172 11.39 9.06 4.78
N ASN A 173 12.57 9.70 4.65
CA ASN A 173 12.84 10.65 3.58
C ASN A 173 12.88 10.02 2.18
N MET A 174 13.14 8.73 2.09
CA MET A 174 13.23 7.98 0.82
C MET A 174 11.92 7.29 0.44
N LEU A 175 10.99 7.09 1.39
CA LEU A 175 9.74 6.37 1.18
C LEU A 175 8.94 6.86 -0.04
N PRO A 176 8.74 8.16 -0.29
CA PRO A 176 8.01 8.60 -1.49
C PRO A 176 8.66 8.15 -2.80
N LEU A 177 9.99 8.06 -2.84
CA LEU A 177 10.73 7.60 -4.02
C LEU A 177 10.67 6.09 -4.19
N LEU A 178 10.69 5.35 -3.07
CA LEU A 178 10.58 3.89 -3.04
C LEU A 178 9.19 3.43 -3.49
N THR A 179 8.14 4.04 -2.95
CA THR A 179 6.75 3.69 -3.27
C THR A 179 6.35 4.11 -4.69
N ALA A 180 7.00 5.13 -5.25
CA ALA A 180 6.89 5.51 -6.66
C ALA A 180 7.73 4.63 -7.61
N GLY A 181 8.56 3.72 -7.07
CA GLY A 181 9.41 2.83 -7.87
C GLY A 181 10.58 3.53 -8.58
N LEU A 182 10.92 4.76 -8.18
CA LEU A 182 12.05 5.51 -8.73
C LEU A 182 13.38 5.10 -8.10
N VAL A 183 13.32 4.58 -6.88
CA VAL A 183 14.45 4.09 -6.11
C VAL A 183 14.17 2.65 -5.70
N GLU A 184 15.20 1.81 -5.72
CA GLU A 184 15.20 0.50 -5.07
C GLU A 184 16.01 0.60 -3.79
N CYS A 185 15.63 -0.20 -2.79
CA CYS A 185 16.36 -0.32 -1.55
C CYS A 185 16.68 -1.78 -1.28
N HIS A 186 17.90 -2.04 -0.81
CA HIS A 186 18.28 -3.28 -0.16
C HIS A 186 19.06 -2.95 1.11
N SER A 187 19.16 -3.92 2.01
CA SER A 187 19.97 -3.78 3.22
C SER A 187 21.28 -4.53 3.03
N ASP A 188 22.39 -3.94 3.45
CA ASP A 188 23.67 -4.65 3.49
C ASP A 188 23.76 -5.60 4.70
N THR A 189 24.91 -6.26 4.85
CA THR A 189 25.18 -7.20 5.95
C THR A 189 25.28 -6.53 7.32
N GLN A 190 25.39 -5.21 7.38
CA GLN A 190 25.39 -4.41 8.60
C GLN A 190 24.01 -3.84 8.93
N GLY A 191 23.00 -4.14 8.08
CA GLY A 191 21.64 -3.63 8.23
C GLY A 191 21.48 -2.18 7.78
N ARG A 192 22.44 -1.61 7.04
CA ARG A 192 22.32 -0.27 6.45
C ARG A 192 21.49 -0.33 5.18
N ALA A 193 20.60 0.63 5.00
CA ALA A 193 19.85 0.77 3.77
C ALA A 193 20.76 1.29 2.65
N CYS A 194 20.74 0.66 1.49
CA CYS A 194 21.49 1.05 0.31
C CYS A 194 20.54 1.19 -0.88
N TYR A 195 20.66 2.33 -1.56
CA TYR A 195 19.71 2.81 -2.54
C TYR A 195 20.32 2.83 -3.93
N SER A 196 19.54 2.44 -4.94
CA SER A 196 19.86 2.61 -6.34
C SER A 196 18.69 3.30 -7.04
N HIS A 197 18.98 4.25 -7.93
CA HIS A 197 17.94 4.88 -8.74
C HIS A 197 17.64 4.00 -9.96
N LYS A 198 16.37 3.90 -10.36
CA LYS A 198 15.98 3.23 -11.60
C LYS A 198 16.10 4.20 -12.78
N VAL A 199 16.54 3.68 -13.92
CA VAL A 199 16.54 4.43 -15.19
C VAL A 199 15.09 4.53 -15.69
N GLY A 200 14.53 5.72 -15.70
CA GLY A 200 13.15 5.96 -16.15
C GLY A 200 12.82 7.44 -16.23
N SER A 201 11.68 7.76 -16.86
CA SER A 201 11.14 9.12 -16.83
C SER A 201 10.76 9.45 -15.41
N VAL A 202 11.49 10.38 -14.82
CA VAL A 202 11.17 10.91 -13.49
C VAL A 202 9.88 11.74 -13.66
N PRO A 203 8.76 11.38 -13.01
CA PRO A 203 7.54 12.16 -13.10
C PRO A 203 7.79 13.58 -12.59
N ASP A 204 7.23 14.57 -13.28
CA ASP A 204 7.26 15.95 -12.82
C ASP A 204 6.51 16.01 -11.48
N PRO A 205 7.11 16.51 -10.39
CA PRO A 205 6.40 16.66 -9.13
C PRO A 205 5.33 17.74 -9.28
N GLU A 206 4.12 17.37 -9.72
CA GLU A 206 2.96 18.25 -9.65
C GLU A 206 2.77 18.71 -8.21
N ALA A 207 2.86 20.03 -8.00
CA ALA A 207 2.75 20.63 -6.69
C ALA A 207 1.27 20.65 -6.27
N VAL A 208 0.87 19.67 -5.48
CA VAL A 208 -0.34 19.82 -4.67
C VAL A 208 0.08 20.53 -3.38
N GLU A 209 -0.06 21.85 -3.35
CA GLU A 209 0.05 22.63 -2.11
C GLU A 209 -1.23 22.45 -1.31
N LEU A 210 -1.12 21.74 -0.18
CA LEU A 210 -2.25 21.48 0.71
C LEU A 210 -2.09 22.32 1.96
N GLN A 211 -3.10 23.16 2.23
CA GLN A 211 -3.24 23.84 3.52
C GLN A 211 -3.97 22.90 4.47
N VAL A 212 -3.26 21.92 5.01
CA VAL A 212 -3.77 21.01 6.04
C VAL A 212 -2.90 21.18 7.27
N SER A 213 -3.52 21.48 8.41
CA SER A 213 -2.79 21.52 9.68
C SER A 213 -2.48 20.10 10.13
N PRO A 214 -1.23 19.80 10.55
CA PRO A 214 -0.91 18.56 11.23
C PRO A 214 -1.84 18.33 12.42
N ASP A 215 -2.29 17.10 12.62
CA ASP A 215 -3.04 16.67 13.81
C ASP A 215 -2.37 15.38 14.35
N PRO A 216 -1.92 15.36 15.63
CA PRO A 216 -1.18 14.23 16.21
C PRO A 216 -1.97 12.92 16.16
N ASP A 217 -3.31 12.96 16.14
CA ASP A 217 -4.12 11.76 16.03
C ASP A 217 -3.88 11.01 14.71
N PHE A 218 -3.52 11.71 13.62
CA PHE A 218 -3.18 11.07 12.35
C PHE A 218 -1.79 10.45 12.37
N ASP A 219 -0.83 10.99 13.13
CA ASP A 219 0.49 10.39 13.29
C ASP A 219 0.40 9.06 14.03
N ASP A 220 -0.31 9.02 15.16
CA ASP A 220 -0.56 7.79 15.91
C ASP A 220 -1.28 6.74 15.04
N HIS A 221 -2.27 7.18 14.25
CA HIS A 221 -2.99 6.29 13.35
C HIS A 221 -2.12 5.76 12.20
N TYR A 222 -1.22 6.59 11.67
CA TYR A 222 -0.23 6.18 10.66
C TYR A 222 0.71 5.12 11.23
N ILE A 223 1.30 5.38 12.40
CA ILE A 223 2.24 4.47 13.07
C ILE A 223 1.57 3.12 13.35
N ALA A 224 0.37 3.14 13.92
CA ALA A 224 -0.38 1.90 14.21
C ALA A 224 -0.65 1.09 12.93
N ALA A 225 -1.06 1.73 11.83
CA ALA A 225 -1.31 1.06 10.56
C ALA A 225 -0.02 0.54 9.90
N PHE A 226 1.08 1.27 10.03
CA PHE A 226 2.40 0.90 9.56
C PHE A 226 2.92 -0.35 10.29
N ASP A 227 2.88 -0.32 11.63
CA ASP A 227 3.39 -1.41 12.47
C ASP A 227 2.56 -2.70 12.34
N ASP A 228 1.23 -2.61 12.31
CA ASP A 228 0.34 -3.76 12.07
C ASP A 228 0.63 -4.43 10.72
N ALA A 229 0.81 -3.62 9.67
CA ALA A 229 1.13 -4.11 8.34
C ALA A 229 2.54 -4.72 8.28
N ARG A 230 3.52 -4.12 8.97
CA ARG A 230 4.88 -4.65 9.05
C ARG A 230 4.91 -5.99 9.79
N ALA A 231 4.25 -6.08 10.94
CA ALA A 231 4.11 -7.34 11.68
C ALA A 231 3.41 -8.42 10.83
N SER A 232 2.39 -8.03 10.06
CA SER A 232 1.72 -8.94 9.12
C SER A 232 2.65 -9.43 8.00
N LEU A 233 3.55 -8.59 7.49
CA LEU A 233 4.55 -9.00 6.50
C LEU A 233 5.60 -9.94 7.09
N GLU A 234 6.03 -9.71 8.34
CA GLU A 234 6.95 -10.61 9.07
C GLU A 234 6.32 -11.98 9.35
N ALA A 235 5.03 -12.00 9.63
CA ALA A 235 4.28 -13.22 9.92
C ALA A 235 3.86 -14.00 8.67
N CYS A 236 4.02 -13.44 7.45
CA CYS A 236 3.67 -14.16 6.24
C CYS A 236 4.56 -15.40 6.09
N GLU A 237 3.95 -16.57 6.10
CA GLU A 237 4.64 -17.79 5.68
C GLU A 237 5.03 -17.67 4.19
N PRO A 238 6.18 -18.24 3.79
CA PRO A 238 6.53 -18.33 2.39
C PRO A 238 5.38 -18.99 1.63
N ARG A 239 4.89 -18.37 0.55
CA ARG A 239 3.88 -19.04 -0.27
C ARG A 239 4.55 -20.28 -0.86
N ASP A 240 4.00 -21.47 -0.59
CA ASP A 240 4.38 -22.66 -1.33
C ASP A 240 4.16 -22.35 -2.82
N PRO A 241 5.20 -22.36 -3.68
CA PRO A 241 5.08 -22.01 -5.09
C PRO A 241 4.12 -22.91 -5.88
N HIS A 242 3.57 -23.96 -5.26
CA HIS A 242 2.64 -24.91 -5.85
C HIS A 242 1.16 -24.71 -5.48
N GLU A 243 0.79 -23.72 -4.67
CA GLU A 243 -0.63 -23.45 -4.38
C GLU A 243 -1.31 -22.68 -5.53
N VAL A 244 -1.79 -23.43 -6.51
CA VAL A 244 -2.77 -22.95 -7.50
C VAL A 244 -4.12 -22.79 -6.80
N TYR A 245 -4.49 -21.55 -6.47
CA TYR A 245 -5.82 -21.24 -5.95
C TYR A 245 -6.83 -21.22 -7.10
N ILE A 246 -7.60 -22.31 -7.25
CA ILE A 246 -8.79 -22.34 -8.12
C ILE A 246 -9.97 -21.80 -7.31
N PRO A 247 -10.55 -20.64 -7.63
CA PRO A 247 -11.76 -20.18 -6.95
C PRO A 247 -12.93 -21.09 -7.34
N LEU A 248 -13.41 -21.90 -6.41
CA LEU A 248 -14.69 -22.58 -6.55
C LEU A 248 -15.82 -21.54 -6.47
N PRO A 249 -16.73 -21.46 -7.45
CA PRO A 249 -17.91 -20.62 -7.34
C PRO A 249 -18.83 -21.18 -6.25
N ALA A 250 -19.26 -20.30 -5.34
CA ALA A 250 -20.33 -20.59 -4.40
C ALA A 250 -21.67 -20.69 -5.16
N THR A 251 -21.94 -21.85 -5.74
CA THR A 251 -23.28 -22.23 -6.17
C THR A 251 -23.66 -23.52 -5.49
N GLY A 252 -24.63 -23.41 -4.59
CA GLY A 252 -25.18 -24.52 -3.81
C GLY A 252 -25.68 -25.63 -4.71
N TRP A 253 -25.13 -26.82 -4.50
CA TRP A 253 -25.77 -28.06 -4.89
C TRP A 253 -26.68 -28.46 -3.73
N GLY A 254 -27.91 -27.96 -3.75
CA GLY A 254 -29.02 -28.60 -3.07
C GLY A 254 -29.28 -29.93 -3.77
N TRP A 255 -28.68 -31.01 -3.30
CA TRP A 255 -29.24 -32.33 -3.52
C TRP A 255 -30.49 -32.41 -2.64
N SER A 256 -31.62 -32.07 -3.23
CA SER A 256 -32.91 -32.55 -2.75
C SER A 256 -32.90 -34.08 -2.84
N SER A 257 -32.70 -34.74 -1.69
CA SER A 257 -33.09 -36.14 -1.53
C SER A 257 -34.61 -36.24 -1.70
N PRO A 258 -35.13 -37.06 -2.62
CA PRO A 258 -36.49 -37.53 -2.51
C PRO A 258 -36.49 -38.69 -1.50
N ALA A 259 -37.03 -38.46 -0.31
CA ALA A 259 -37.47 -39.53 0.57
C ALA A 259 -38.90 -39.92 0.17
N ASN A 260 -39.03 -41.18 -0.25
CA ASN A 260 -40.17 -42.09 -0.15
C ASN A 260 -41.59 -41.59 -0.44
N GLU A 261 -42.20 -42.20 -1.45
CA GLU A 261 -43.53 -42.80 -1.27
C GLU A 261 -43.56 -44.17 -1.95
N GLU A 262 -43.91 -45.18 -1.16
CA GLU A 262 -44.23 -46.55 -1.55
C GLU A 262 -45.43 -46.57 -2.52
N VAL A 263 -45.61 -47.65 -3.28
CA VAL A 263 -46.84 -48.47 -3.32
C VAL A 263 -46.79 -49.48 -4.49
N SER A 264 -46.77 -50.76 -4.08
CA SER A 264 -47.37 -51.98 -4.66
C SER A 264 -47.12 -52.45 -6.11
N ASN A 265 -46.62 -53.70 -6.17
CA ASN A 265 -47.15 -54.89 -6.89
C ASN A 265 -47.80 -54.72 -8.28
N GLU A 266 -47.32 -55.45 -9.29
CA GLU A 266 -47.94 -56.68 -9.82
C GLU A 266 -47.21 -57.21 -11.09
N GLU A 267 -47.00 -58.53 -11.12
CA GLU A 267 -47.02 -59.46 -12.27
C GLU A 267 -46.06 -59.28 -13.48
N ILE A 268 -45.03 -60.14 -13.58
CA ILE A 268 -44.89 -61.41 -14.37
C ILE A 268 -43.40 -61.78 -14.40
#